data_AF-U9UJA6-F1
#
_entry.id   AF-U9UJA6-F1
#
_cell.length_a   1.000
_cell.length_b   1.000
_cell.length_c   1.000
_cell.angle_alpha   90.00
_cell.angle_beta   90.00
_cell.angle_gamma   90.00
#
_symmetry.space_group_name_H-M   'P 1'
#
loop_
_entity.id
_entity.type
_entity.pdbx_description
1 polymer ?
#
loop_
_entity_poly.entity_id
_entity_poly.type
_entity_poly.pdbx_seq_one_letter_code
_entity_poly.pdbx_strand_id
1 'polypeptide(L)'
;MRHSGNLRWVPQQNQQVKKLAIIGAGAGGSSAAYWISNAFVNSSVKVDTTVYEQSSRIGGRTEIINFERDGITIPIELGASIFV
;
A
#
# COMPACT_ATOMS: atom_id res chain seq x y z
N MET A 1 -53.76 -2.42 -25.64
CA MET A 1 -52.54 -1.61 -25.89
C MET A 1 -51.46 -2.07 -24.92
N ARG A 2 -50.60 -3.00 -25.36
CA ARG A 2 -49.54 -3.58 -24.51
C ARG A 2 -48.26 -2.79 -24.75
N HIS A 3 -47.87 -1.98 -23.76
CA HIS A 3 -46.54 -1.36 -23.73
C HIS A 3 -45.51 -2.47 -23.48
N SER A 4 -44.80 -2.85 -24.55
CA SER A 4 -43.61 -3.69 -24.48
C SER A 4 -42.45 -2.81 -24.00
N GLY A 5 -42.14 -2.87 -22.70
CA GLY A 5 -40.97 -2.23 -22.13
C GLY A 5 -39.70 -2.93 -22.59
N ASN A 6 -38.84 -2.22 -23.31
CA ASN A 6 -37.50 -2.67 -23.68
C ASN A 6 -36.65 -2.87 -22.41
N LEU A 7 -36.46 -4.11 -21.99
CA LEU A 7 -35.47 -4.48 -20.98
C LEU A 7 -34.08 -4.40 -21.65
N ARG A 8 -33.44 -3.24 -21.58
CA ARG A 8 -32.01 -3.10 -21.92
C ARG A 8 -31.22 -3.90 -20.90
N TRP A 9 -30.67 -5.04 -21.33
CA TRP A 9 -29.67 -5.78 -20.56
C TRP A 9 -28.40 -4.94 -20.53
N VAL A 10 -28.09 -4.34 -19.37
CA VAL A 10 -26.79 -3.72 -19.12
C VAL A 10 -25.94 -4.81 -18.49
N PRO A 11 -24.84 -5.25 -19.13
CA PRO A 11 -23.90 -6.15 -18.47
C PRO A 11 -23.44 -5.46 -17.19
N GLN A 12 -23.74 -6.04 -16.03
CA GLN A 12 -22.98 -5.72 -14.83
C GLN A 12 -21.56 -6.18 -15.11
N GLN A 13 -20.68 -5.24 -15.46
CA GLN A 13 -19.25 -5.47 -15.38
C GLN A 13 -18.97 -5.80 -13.91
N ASN A 14 -18.85 -7.09 -13.62
CA ASN A 14 -18.34 -7.56 -12.36
C ASN A 14 -16.93 -6.96 -12.22
N GLN A 15 -16.81 -5.83 -11.52
CA GLN A 15 -15.53 -5.18 -11.25
C GLN A 15 -14.76 -6.12 -10.32
N GLN A 16 -14.08 -7.10 -10.92
CA GLN A 16 -13.27 -8.04 -10.17
C GLN A 16 -12.15 -7.27 -9.48
N VAL A 17 -12.19 -7.25 -8.16
CA VAL A 17 -11.13 -6.70 -7.32
C VAL A 17 -9.85 -7.47 -7.58
N LYS A 18 -8.80 -6.77 -8.00
CA LYS A 18 -7.46 -7.34 -8.20
C LYS A 18 -6.77 -7.44 -6.85
N LYS A 19 -6.29 -8.62 -6.48
CA LYS A 19 -5.53 -8.82 -5.25
C LYS A 19 -4.04 -8.67 -5.54
N LEU A 20 -3.35 -7.87 -4.74
CA LEU A 20 -1.92 -7.62 -4.85
C LEU A 20 -1.24 -7.94 -3.53
N ALA A 21 -0.20 -8.79 -3.58
CA ALA A 21 0.69 -9.03 -2.46
C ALA A 21 2.02 -8.28 -2.69
N ILE A 22 2.41 -7.44 -1.73
CA ILE A 22 3.74 -6.82 -1.67
C ILE A 22 4.52 -7.56 -0.59
N ILE A 23 5.67 -8.13 -0.95
CA ILE A 23 6.54 -8.87 -0.02
C ILE A 23 7.73 -7.99 0.35
N GLY A 24 7.81 -7.64 1.64
CA GLY A 24 8.75 -6.69 2.21
C GLY A 24 8.15 -5.28 2.29
N ALA A 25 8.17 -4.69 3.48
CA ALA A 25 7.77 -3.32 3.78
C ALA A 25 8.99 -2.41 4.04
N GLY A 26 10.13 -2.71 3.39
CA GLY A 26 11.23 -1.75 3.26
C GLY A 26 10.84 -0.55 2.39
N ALA A 27 11.74 0.44 2.25
CA ALA A 27 11.47 1.67 1.49
C ALA A 27 10.78 1.46 0.13
N GLY A 28 11.19 0.46 -0.65
CA GLY A 28 10.56 0.14 -1.94
C GLY A 28 9.13 -0.40 -1.81
N GLY A 29 8.89 -1.37 -0.92
CA GLY A 29 7.58 -1.99 -0.76
C GLY A 29 6.55 -1.07 -0.11
N SER A 30 6.96 -0.31 0.91
CA SER A 30 6.09 0.71 1.51
C SER A 30 5.76 1.84 0.52
N SER A 31 6.73 2.28 -0.29
CA SER A 31 6.49 3.27 -1.35
C SER A 31 5.56 2.73 -2.43
N ALA A 32 5.75 1.49 -2.88
CA ALA A 32 4.86 0.85 -3.84
C ALA A 32 3.43 0.77 -3.30
N ALA A 33 3.25 0.35 -2.05
CA ALA A 33 1.94 0.30 -1.41
C ALA A 33 1.26 1.69 -1.38
N TYR A 34 2.01 2.73 -1.00
CA TYR A 34 1.51 4.10 -0.98
C TYR A 34 1.11 4.59 -2.37
N TRP A 35 1.95 4.40 -3.39
CA TRP A 35 1.61 4.89 -4.74
C TRP A 35 0.47 4.09 -5.37
N ILE A 36 0.38 2.79 -5.11
CA ILE A 36 -0.71 1.94 -5.61
C ILE A 36 -2.05 2.32 -4.95
N SER A 37 -2.07 2.65 -3.65
CA SER A 37 -3.31 3.10 -2.99
C SER A 37 -3.85 4.40 -3.59
N ASN A 38 -2.97 5.22 -4.19
CA ASN A 38 -3.34 6.47 -4.84
C ASN A 38 -3.63 6.33 -6.34
N ALA A 39 -2.96 5.40 -7.04
CA ALA A 39 -3.02 5.29 -8.50
C ALA A 39 -4.42 4.96 -9.06
N PHE A 40 -5.27 4.28 -8.28
CA PHE A 40 -6.55 3.76 -8.75
C PHE A 40 -7.78 4.44 -8.11
N VAL A 41 -7.61 5.53 -7.36
CA VAL A 41 -8.72 6.18 -6.64
C VAL A 41 -9.86 6.65 -7.55
N ASN A 42 -9.52 7.13 -8.75
CA ASN A 42 -10.47 7.59 -9.78
C ASN A 42 -10.64 6.57 -10.92
N SER A 43 -10.19 5.33 -10.72
CA SER A 43 -10.25 4.27 -11.72
C SER A 43 -11.45 3.36 -11.51
N SER A 44 -11.92 2.74 -12.60
CA SER A 44 -12.85 1.61 -12.54
C SER A 44 -12.17 0.31 -12.06
N VAL A 45 -10.83 0.30 -11.95
CA VAL A 45 -10.06 -0.81 -11.39
C VAL A 45 -10.08 -0.72 -9.86
N LYS A 46 -10.43 -1.83 -9.19
CA LYS A 46 -10.31 -1.97 -7.74
C LYS A 46 -9.13 -2.87 -7.42
N VAL A 47 -8.24 -2.41 -6.54
CA VAL A 47 -7.07 -3.18 -6.09
C VAL A 47 -7.14 -3.33 -4.57
N ASP A 48 -7.11 -4.58 -4.11
CA ASP A 48 -6.96 -4.96 -2.72
C ASP A 48 -5.49 -5.32 -2.48
N THR A 49 -4.78 -4.48 -1.71
CA THR A 49 -3.33 -4.60 -1.51
C THR A 49 -3.05 -5.11 -0.11
N THR A 50 -2.30 -6.20 -0.01
CA THR A 50 -1.76 -6.72 1.25
C THR A 50 -0.24 -6.60 1.24
N VAL A 51 0.33 -5.98 2.27
CA VAL A 51 1.78 -5.91 2.47
C VAL A 51 2.17 -6.93 3.54
N TYR A 52 3.13 -7.80 3.21
CA TYR A 52 3.69 -8.77 4.13
C TYR A 52 5.11 -8.32 4.49
N GLU A 53 5.38 -8.18 5.78
CA GLU A 53 6.71 -7.89 6.31
C GLU A 53 7.07 -8.96 7.33
N GLN A 54 8.31 -9.44 7.28
CA GLN A 54 8.80 -10.46 8.20
C GLN A 54 9.07 -9.84 9.59
N SER A 55 9.58 -8.62 9.61
CA SER A 55 9.88 -7.87 10.82
C SER A 55 8.62 -7.34 11.52
N SER A 56 8.73 -7.06 12.81
CA SER A 56 7.69 -6.35 13.57
C SER A 56 7.64 -4.84 13.28
N ARG A 57 8.46 -4.36 12.35
CA ARG A 57 8.54 -2.94 11.94
C ARG A 57 8.63 -2.78 10.42
N ILE A 58 8.08 -1.67 9.95
CA ILE A 58 8.19 -1.19 8.56
C ILE A 58 9.49 -0.38 8.41
N GLY A 59 10.06 -0.37 7.21
CA GLY A 59 11.21 0.49 6.85
C GLY A 59 12.43 -0.30 6.36
N GLY A 60 12.56 -1.57 6.74
CA GLY A 60 13.70 -2.40 6.35
C GLY A 60 15.00 -1.73 6.78
N ARG A 61 15.87 -1.42 5.79
CA ARG A 61 17.16 -0.73 5.99
C ARG A 61 17.04 0.73 6.45
N THR A 62 15.86 1.33 6.40
CA THR A 62 15.57 2.64 7.00
C THR A 62 15.17 2.40 8.45
N GLU A 63 16.16 2.37 9.35
CA GLU A 63 16.00 2.02 10.75
C GLU A 63 16.56 3.09 11.67
N ILE A 64 15.74 3.52 12.62
CA ILE A 64 16.13 4.41 13.71
C ILE A 64 15.97 3.62 15.01
N ILE A 65 17.02 3.63 15.83
CA ILE A 65 16.95 3.13 17.20
C ILE A 65 16.98 4.30 18.19
N ASN A 66 16.33 4.12 19.33
CA ASN A 66 16.41 5.06 20.44
C ASN A 66 17.51 4.60 21.39
N PHE A 67 18.61 5.35 21.43
CA PHE A 67 19.75 5.09 22.32
C PHE A 67 19.67 5.96 23.57
N GLU A 68 19.71 5.33 24.74
CA GLU A 68 19.64 6.02 26.03
C GLU A 68 21.03 6.34 26.57
N ARG A 69 21.27 7.60 26.94
CA ARG A 69 22.50 8.03 27.62
C ARG A 69 22.22 9.19 28.57
N ASP A 70 22.68 9.09 29.81
CA ASP A 70 22.58 10.15 30.83
C ASP A 70 21.15 10.71 31.02
N GLY A 71 20.14 9.84 30.89
CA GLY A 71 18.73 10.21 31.00
C GLY A 71 18.15 10.88 29.74
N ILE A 72 18.86 10.85 28.62
CA ILE A 72 18.45 11.43 27.34
C ILE A 72 18.30 10.31 26.29
N THR A 73 17.15 10.30 25.61
CA THR A 73 16.89 9.46 24.44
C THR A 73 17.42 10.13 23.19
N ILE A 74 18.33 9.46 22.47
CA ILE A 74 18.94 9.95 21.23
C ILE A 74 18.53 9.01 20.07
N PRO A 75 17.78 9.50 19.06
CA PRO A 75 17.48 8.70 17.88
C PRO A 75 18.73 8.57 17.00
N ILE A 76 19.09 7.34 16.62
CA ILE A 76 20.25 7.03 15.77
C ILE A 76 19.80 6.24 14.55
N GLU A 77 20.13 6.75 13.36
CA GLU A 77 19.93 6.06 12.09
C GLU A 77 20.99 4.96 11.91
N LEU A 78 20.56 3.71 11.78
CA LEU A 78 21.44 2.56 11.51
C LEU A 78 21.63 2.28 10.01
N GLY A 79 20.82 2.90 9.16
CA GLY A 79 20.89 2.75 7.72
C GLY A 79 20.06 3.84 7.02
N ALA A 80 20.22 3.93 5.70
CA ALA A 80 19.59 4.96 4.87
C ALA A 80 19.90 6.41 5.32
N SER A 81 21.07 6.64 5.93
CA SER A 81 21.46 7.93 6.53
C SER A 81 22.04 8.96 5.56
N ILE A 82 22.14 8.61 4.27
CA ILE A 82 22.62 9.49 3.20
C ILE A 82 21.72 9.29 1.98
N PHE A 83 21.30 10.40 1.38
CA PHE A 83 20.54 10.45 0.14
C PHE A 83 21.24 11.39 -0.86
N VAL A 84 21.16 11.09 -2.16
CA VAL A 84 21.76 11.85 -3.28
C VAL A 84 20.69 12.36 -4.23
#